data_AF-A0A395V5N3-F1
#
_entry.id   AF-A0A395V5N3-F1
#
_cell.length_a   1.000
_cell.length_b   1.000
_cell.length_c   1.000
_cell.angle_alpha   90.00
_cell.angle_beta   90.00
_cell.angle_gamma   90.00
#
_symmetry.space_group_name_H-M   'P 1'
#
loop_
_entity.id
_entity.type
_entity.pdbx_description
1 polymer ?
#
loop_
_entity_poly.entity_id
_entity_poly.type
_entity_poly.pdbx_seq_one_letter_code
_entity_poly.pdbx_strand_id
1 'polypeptide(L)' 'MERVTTKEAAKLLNMDVVTLQFLMRQERLPIGYAIKKDGKSRYHYIIYRSMLEAFIQSGGKC' A
#
# COMPACT_ATOMS: atom_id res chain seq x y z
N MET A 1 -2.91 -15.98 -0.46
CA MET A 1 -2.37 -14.60 -0.37
C MET A 1 -3.39 -13.75 0.35
N GLU A 2 -3.11 -13.41 1.60
CA GLU A 2 -3.99 -12.60 2.44
C GLU A 2 -3.92 -11.13 1.99
N ARG A 3 -5.08 -10.53 1.70
CA ARG A 3 -5.18 -9.12 1.32
C ARG A 3 -5.43 -8.30 2.56
N VAL A 4 -4.70 -7.20 2.69
CA VAL A 4 -4.82 -6.30 3.83
C VAL A 4 -5.50 -5.03 3.38
N THR A 5 -6.33 -4.45 4.25
CA THR A 5 -6.92 -3.15 3.95
C THR A 5 -5.88 -2.03 4.08
N THR A 6 -6.09 -0.91 3.37
CA THR A 6 -5.21 0.27 3.50
C THR A 6 -5.14 0.80 4.93
N LYS A 7 -6.22 0.64 5.72
CA LYS A 7 -6.28 1.08 7.12
C LYS A 7 -5.37 0.24 8.01
N GLU A 8 -5.41 -1.08 7.86
CA GLU A 8 -4.55 -2.00 8.61
C GLU A 8 -3.09 -1.84 8.20
N ALA A 9 -2.81 -1.72 6.91
CA ALA A 9 -1.45 -1.49 6.41
C ALA A 9 -0.87 -0.17 6.95
N ALA A 10 -1.67 0.90 6.96
CA ALA A 10 -1.28 2.19 7.53
C ALA A 10 -0.97 2.10 9.03
N LYS A 11 -1.78 1.34 9.81
CA LYS A 11 -1.51 1.08 11.22
C LYS A 11 -0.20 0.32 11.43
N LEU A 12 0.06 -0.73 10.65
CA LEU A 12 1.28 -1.53 10.77
C LEU A 12 2.54 -0.71 10.44
N LEU A 13 2.43 0.21 9.50
CA LEU A 13 3.52 1.08 9.08
C LEU A 13 3.61 2.38 9.91
N ASN A 14 2.76 2.57 10.92
CA ASN A 14 2.65 3.81 11.70
C ASN A 14 2.58 5.08 10.82
N MET A 15 1.84 5.02 9.72
CA MET A 15 1.67 6.12 8.78
C MET A 15 0.20 6.40 8.50
N ASP A 16 -0.13 7.60 8.05
CA ASP A 16 -1.50 7.95 7.72
C ASP A 16 -1.98 7.28 6.42
N VAL A 17 -3.27 6.95 6.36
CA VAL A 17 -3.89 6.27 5.21
C VAL A 17 -3.78 7.13 3.94
N VAL A 18 -3.87 8.46 4.07
CA VAL A 18 -3.73 9.37 2.92
C VAL A 18 -2.30 9.32 2.39
N THR A 19 -1.31 9.34 3.28
CA THR A 19 0.11 9.25 2.92
C THR A 19 0.43 7.91 2.26
N LEU A 20 -0.08 6.80 2.81
CA LEU A 20 0.08 5.47 2.23
C LEU A 20 -0.52 5.41 0.81
N GLN A 21 -1.74 5.93 0.62
CA GLN A 21 -2.37 5.98 -0.69
C GLN A 21 -1.60 6.84 -1.69
N PHE A 22 -1.04 7.98 -1.24
CA PHE A 22 -0.22 8.85 -2.07
C PHE A 22 1.06 8.14 -2.53
N LEU A 23 1.76 7.47 -1.62
CA LEU A 23 2.97 6.73 -1.94
C LEU A 23 2.71 5.53 -2.87
N MET A 24 1.58 4.83 -2.68
CA MET A 24 1.17 3.76 -3.60
C MET A 24 0.86 4.28 -5.01
N ARG A 25 0.30 5.49 -5.14
CA ARG A 25 0.10 6.13 -6.46
C ARG A 25 1.42 6.54 -7.13
N GLN A 26 2.46 6.79 -6.34
CA GLN A 26 3.80 7.09 -6.84
C GLN A 26 4.64 5.85 -7.09
N GLU A 27 4.08 4.65 -6.90
CA GLU A 27 4.79 3.36 -7.01
C GLU A 27 6.04 3.28 -6.11
N ARG A 28 6.11 4.10 -5.06
CA ARG A 28 7.25 4.17 -4.13
C ARG A 28 7.23 3.13 -3.02
N LEU A 29 6.14 2.39 -2.92
CA LEU A 29 5.92 1.41 -1.86
C LEU A 29 5.62 0.05 -2.50
N PRO A 30 6.57 -0.90 -2.51
CA PRO A 30 6.39 -2.23 -3.08
C PRO A 30 5.57 -3.15 -2.15
N ILE A 31 4.52 -2.62 -1.52
CA ILE A 31 3.59 -3.36 -0.65
C ILE A 31 2.35 -3.85 -1.40
N GLY A 32 2.16 -3.38 -2.63
CA GLY A 32 0.98 -3.64 -3.43
C GLY A 32 0.86 -2.70 -4.63
N TYR A 33 -0.35 -2.63 -5.20
CA TYR A 33 -0.64 -1.88 -6.42
C TYR A 33 -1.79 -0.90 -6.23
N ALA A 34 -1.66 0.29 -6.80
CA ALA A 34 -2.74 1.26 -6.95
C ALA A 34 -3.23 1.25 -8.39
N ILE A 35 -4.41 0.68 -8.62
CA ILE A 35 -5.02 0.61 -9.94
C ILE A 35 -6.01 1.75 -10.08
N LYS A 36 -5.78 2.65 -11.04
CA LYS A 36 -6.79 3.62 -11.47
C LYS A 36 -7.67 2.95 -12.51
N LYS A 37 -8.97 2.84 -12.23
CA LYS A 37 -9.91 2.28 -13.22
C LYS A 37 -10.29 3.38 -14.21
N ASP A 38 -10.03 3.17 -15.50
CA ASP A 38 -10.44 4.11 -16.54
C ASP A 38 -11.96 4.33 -16.52
N GLY A 39 -12.36 5.59 -16.57
CA GLY A 39 -13.75 6.03 -16.46
C GLY A 39 -14.30 6.19 -15.03
N LYS A 40 -13.51 5.94 -13.97
CA LYS A 40 -13.93 6.22 -12.57
C LYS A 40 -12.88 7.01 -11.80
N SER A 41 -13.31 8.02 -11.03
CA SER A 41 -12.40 8.85 -10.19
C SER A 41 -11.77 8.12 -8.99
N ARG A 42 -12.15 6.87 -8.72
CA ARG A 42 -11.68 6.13 -7.54
C ARG A 42 -10.56 5.16 -7.89
N TYR A 43 -9.46 5.27 -7.14
CA TYR A 43 -8.36 4.31 -7.16
C TYR A 43 -8.76 3.05 -6.38
N HIS A 44 -8.33 1.89 -6.87
CA HIS A 44 -8.38 0.63 -6.15
C HIS A 44 -6.99 0.31 -5.62
N TYR A 45 -6.89 0.12 -4.30
CA TYR A 45 -5.64 -0.22 -3.63
C TYR A 45 -5.68 -1.70 -3.26
N ILE A 46 -4.70 -2.45 -3.77
CA ILE A 46 -4.54 -3.87 -3.47
C ILE A 46 -3.22 -4.01 -2.72
N ILE A 47 -3.29 -4.39 -1.45
CA ILE A 47 -2.11 -4.56 -0.58
C ILE A 47 -2.03 -6.03 -0.19
N TYR A 48 -0.84 -6.60 -0.32
CA TYR A 48 -0.56 -7.98 0.05
C TYR A 48 0.17 -8.03 1.38
N ARG A 49 -0.30 -8.88 2.30
CA ARG A 49 0.28 -9.00 3.64
C ARG A 49 1.76 -9.38 3.60
N SER A 50 2.11 -10.32 2.73
CA SER A 50 3.49 -10.78 2.53
C SER A 50 4.43 -9.67 2.05
N MET A 51 3.97 -8.79 1.15
CA MET A 51 4.78 -7.67 0.67
C MET A 51 4.91 -6.57 1.74
N LEU A 52 3.85 -6.35 2.51
CA LEU A 52 3.87 -5.42 3.63
C LEU A 52 4.86 -5.86 4.72
N GLU A 53 4.80 -7.12 5.13
CA GLU A 53 5.74 -7.70 6.09
C GLU A 53 7.17 -7.69 5.56
N ALA A 54 7.38 -8.05 4.30
CA ALA A 54 8.69 -7.97 3.65
C ALA A 54 9.25 -6.54 3.65
N PHE A 55 8.40 -5.53 3.40
CA PHE A 55 8.82 -4.12 3.43
C PHE A 55 9.22 -3.68 4.84
N ILE A 56 8.43 -4.04 5.86
CA ILE A 56 8.75 -3.78 7.27
C ILE A 56 10.06 -4.49 7.66
N GLN A 57 10.23 -5.74 7.26
CA GLN A 57 11.42 -6.55 7.54
C GLN A 57 12.66 -6.04 6.81
N SER A 58 12.51 -5.44 5.62
CA SER A 58 13.58 -4.75 4.90
C SER A 58 14.01 -3.41 5.53
N GLY A 59 13.28 -2.95 6.56
CA GLY A 59 13.62 -1.73 7.30
C GLY A 59 13.42 -0.44 6.52
N GLY A 60 12.57 -0.44 5.48
CA GLY A 60 12.31 0.76 4.67
C GLY A 60 13.50 1.22 3.81
N LYS A 61 14.50 0.36 3.61
CA LYS A 61 15.64 0.63 2.71
C LYS A 61 15.29 0.19 1.30
N CYS A 62 14.77 1.14 0.52
CA CYS A 62 14.92 1.13 -0.93
C CYS A 62 16.35 1.55 -1.29
#